data_AF-A0A2I0D5E0-F1
#
_entry.id   AF-A0A2I0D5E0-F1
#
_cell.length_a   1.000
_cell.length_b   1.000
_cell.length_c   1.000
_cell.angle_alpha   90.00
_cell.angle_beta   90.00
_cell.angle_gamma   90.00
#
_symmetry.space_group_name_H-M   'P 1'
#
loop_
_entity.id
_entity.type
_entity.pdbx_description
1 polymer ?
#
loop_
_entity_poly.entity_id
_entity_poly.type
_entity_poly.pdbx_seq_one_letter_code
_entity_poly.pdbx_strand_id
1 'polypeptide(L)'
;MCESRLKHIENHWKAKTEASNALFRKGDYEQSLNGYRDALDHAKVLNTYTKEATRLNIPFVQLFAISCNNIAFTYEEMKMKKKGSKMLKRVIYFLLTLGGNSTVNSDEIQSELKIARLNYTDYAKRNRLQTQNITKVPEDLEEHLTFID
;
A
#
# COMPACT_ATOMS: atom_id res chain seq x y z
N MET A 1 -14.08 -13.53 -11.15
CA MET A 1 -14.57 -12.93 -9.89
C MET A 1 -15.89 -12.20 -10.18
N CYS A 2 -16.92 -12.23 -9.31
CA CYS A 2 -18.18 -11.51 -9.55
C CYS A 2 -18.22 -10.14 -8.83
N GLU A 3 -19.05 -9.21 -9.30
CA GLU A 3 -19.12 -7.82 -8.80
C GLU A 3 -19.39 -7.74 -7.29
N SER A 4 -20.37 -8.52 -6.82
CA SER A 4 -20.74 -8.56 -5.40
C SER A 4 -19.57 -8.95 -4.51
N ARG A 5 -18.69 -9.84 -4.99
CA ARG A 5 -17.52 -10.30 -4.25
C ARG A 5 -16.41 -9.24 -4.19
N LEU A 6 -16.15 -8.51 -5.28
CA LEU A 6 -15.18 -7.40 -5.26
C LEU A 6 -15.63 -6.28 -4.31
N LYS A 7 -16.92 -5.94 -4.30
CA LYS A 7 -17.48 -4.99 -3.33
C LYS A 7 -17.42 -5.50 -1.89
N HIS A 8 -17.62 -6.79 -1.66
CA HIS A 8 -17.41 -7.36 -0.32
C HIS A 8 -15.95 -7.26 0.13
N ILE A 9 -14.99 -7.49 -0.75
CA ILE A 9 -13.55 -7.32 -0.44
C ILE A 9 -13.24 -5.86 -0.11
N GLU A 10 -13.77 -4.90 -0.88
CA GLU A 10 -13.66 -3.47 -0.58
C GLU A 10 -14.24 -3.13 0.80
N ASN A 11 -15.41 -3.65 1.15
CA ASN A 11 -16.04 -3.40 2.44
C ASN A 11 -15.27 -4.04 3.61
N HIS A 12 -14.75 -5.26 3.42
CA HIS A 12 -13.89 -5.91 4.42
C HIS A 12 -12.60 -5.12 4.64
N TRP A 13 -11.99 -4.62 3.57
CA TRP A 13 -10.84 -3.73 3.66
C TRP A 13 -11.15 -2.49 4.53
N LYS A 14 -12.30 -1.84 4.32
CA LYS A 14 -12.73 -0.67 5.09
C LYS A 14 -12.88 -1.02 6.57
N ALA A 15 -13.62 -2.07 6.88
CA ALA A 15 -13.86 -2.51 8.27
C ALA A 15 -12.54 -2.85 9.00
N LYS A 16 -11.62 -3.58 8.34
CA LYS A 16 -10.30 -3.90 8.89
C LYS A 16 -9.47 -2.66 9.15
N THR A 17 -9.46 -1.71 8.21
CA THR A 17 -8.73 -0.45 8.32
C THR A 17 -9.28 0.40 9.47
N GLU A 18 -10.60 0.53 9.59
CA GLU A 18 -11.26 1.31 10.66
C GLU A 18 -10.98 0.73 12.05
N ALA A 19 -11.11 -0.60 12.21
CA ALA A 19 -10.79 -1.28 13.45
C ALA A 19 -9.31 -1.11 13.84
N SER A 20 -8.41 -1.25 12.87
CA SER A 20 -6.97 -1.08 13.06
C SER A 20 -6.60 0.36 13.42
N ASN A 21 -7.24 1.35 12.78
CA ASN A 21 -7.08 2.76 13.14
C ASN A 21 -7.46 3.02 14.61
N ALA A 22 -8.50 2.34 15.13
CA ALA A 22 -8.90 2.47 16.52
C ALA A 22 -7.86 1.85 17.48
N LEU A 23 -7.27 0.70 17.12
CA LEU A 23 -6.19 0.06 17.87
C LEU A 23 -4.92 0.92 17.86
N PHE A 24 -4.53 1.45 16.70
CA PHE A 24 -3.39 2.36 16.55
C PHE A 24 -3.50 3.56 17.49
N ARG A 25 -4.67 4.23 17.50
CA ARG A 25 -4.91 5.39 18.37
C ARG A 25 -4.84 5.07 19.87
N LYS A 26 -5.06 3.81 20.25
CA LYS A 26 -4.92 3.33 21.64
C LYS A 26 -3.47 2.93 21.98
N GLY A 27 -2.56 2.98 21.02
CA GLY A 27 -1.17 2.52 21.19
C GLY A 27 -1.00 1.01 21.05
N ASP A 28 -2.06 0.27 20.68
CA ASP A 28 -1.98 -1.17 20.43
C ASP A 28 -1.45 -1.43 19.00
N TYR A 29 -0.16 -1.15 18.83
CA TYR A 29 0.48 -1.16 17.52
C TYR A 29 0.61 -2.57 16.95
N GLU A 30 0.75 -3.60 17.78
CA GLU A 30 0.86 -4.98 17.30
C GLU A 30 -0.46 -5.49 16.72
N GLN A 31 -1.58 -5.32 17.44
CA GLN A 31 -2.88 -5.69 16.89
C GLN A 31 -3.27 -4.81 15.70
N SER A 32 -2.96 -3.51 15.76
CA SER A 32 -3.17 -2.61 14.62
C SER A 32 -2.38 -3.06 13.39
N LEU A 33 -1.14 -3.48 13.55
CA LEU A 33 -0.29 -3.95 12.46
C LEU A 33 -0.88 -5.20 11.80
N ASN A 34 -1.38 -6.15 12.59
CA ASN A 34 -2.02 -7.35 12.08
C ASN A 34 -3.28 -7.02 11.28
N GLY A 35 -4.14 -6.13 11.79
CA GLY A 35 -5.33 -5.72 11.06
C GLY A 35 -5.03 -4.93 9.76
N TYR A 36 -3.97 -4.12 9.73
CA TYR A 36 -3.53 -3.48 8.48
C TYR A 36 -2.91 -4.47 7.48
N ARG A 37 -2.28 -5.56 7.94
CA ARG A 37 -1.81 -6.65 7.05
C ARG A 37 -2.98 -7.38 6.39
N ASP A 38 -4.03 -7.69 7.16
CA ASP A 38 -5.27 -8.24 6.61
C ASP A 38 -5.90 -7.31 5.56
N ALA A 39 -5.94 -6.00 5.85
CA ALA A 39 -6.39 -5.00 4.88
C ALA A 39 -5.51 -5.00 3.62
N LEU A 40 -4.18 -5.03 3.76
CA LEU A 40 -3.27 -5.10 2.63
C LEU A 40 -3.54 -6.34 1.76
N ASP A 41 -3.83 -7.50 2.37
CA ASP A 41 -4.12 -8.71 1.61
C ASP A 41 -5.43 -8.60 0.81
N HIS A 42 -6.47 -7.96 1.36
CA HIS A 42 -7.67 -7.61 0.60
C HIS A 42 -7.36 -6.65 -0.57
N ALA A 43 -6.53 -5.63 -0.35
CA ALA A 43 -6.12 -4.71 -1.42
C ALA A 43 -5.35 -5.44 -2.53
N LYS A 44 -4.43 -6.36 -2.19
CA LYS A 44 -3.72 -7.18 -3.17
C LYS A 44 -4.67 -8.02 -4.02
N VAL A 45 -5.71 -8.60 -3.42
CA VAL A 45 -6.72 -9.36 -4.18
C VAL A 45 -7.42 -8.45 -5.19
N LEU A 46 -7.84 -7.24 -4.80
CA LEU A 46 -8.42 -6.26 -5.74
C LEU A 46 -7.46 -5.93 -6.89
N ASN A 47 -6.16 -5.81 -6.61
CA ASN A 47 -5.13 -5.52 -7.61
C ASN A 47 -4.93 -6.65 -8.65
N THR A 48 -5.44 -7.87 -8.40
CA THR A 48 -5.44 -8.95 -9.40
C THR A 48 -6.63 -8.88 -10.36
N TYR A 49 -7.62 -8.02 -10.09
CA TYR A 49 -8.83 -7.81 -10.89
C TYR A 49 -8.98 -6.34 -11.29
N THR A 50 -7.89 -5.72 -11.78
CA THR A 50 -7.84 -4.27 -12.04
C THR A 50 -8.93 -3.79 -12.99
N LYS A 51 -9.21 -4.53 -14.08
CA LYS A 51 -10.24 -4.16 -15.05
C LYS A 51 -11.64 -4.10 -14.41
N GLU A 52 -12.00 -5.10 -13.63
CA GLU A 52 -13.27 -5.16 -12.93
C GLU A 52 -13.35 -4.13 -11.80
N ALA A 53 -12.25 -3.93 -11.06
CA ALA A 53 -12.16 -2.92 -10.02
C ALA A 53 -12.37 -1.51 -10.59
N THR A 54 -11.70 -1.18 -11.71
CA THR A 54 -11.90 0.09 -12.43
C THR A 54 -13.36 0.25 -12.88
N ARG A 55 -13.95 -0.77 -13.50
CA ARG A 55 -15.35 -0.72 -13.94
C ARG A 55 -16.35 -0.49 -12.79
N LEU A 56 -16.03 -1.00 -11.59
CA LEU A 56 -16.85 -0.86 -10.39
C LEU A 56 -16.49 0.38 -9.55
N ASN A 57 -15.63 1.27 -10.07
CA ASN A 57 -15.10 2.44 -9.36
C ASN A 57 -14.52 2.09 -7.98
N ILE A 58 -13.84 0.95 -7.88
CA ILE A 58 -13.12 0.56 -6.67
C ILE A 58 -11.72 1.18 -6.73
N PRO A 59 -11.32 2.02 -5.77
CA PRO A 59 -10.05 2.75 -5.79
C PRO A 59 -8.88 1.84 -5.34
N PHE A 60 -8.65 0.74 -6.05
CA PHE A 60 -7.73 -0.33 -5.63
C PHE A 60 -6.28 0.15 -5.43
N VAL A 61 -5.85 1.12 -6.24
CA VAL A 61 -4.53 1.76 -6.12
C VAL A 61 -4.39 2.45 -4.77
N GLN A 62 -5.38 3.27 -4.41
CA GLN A 62 -5.40 3.99 -3.14
C GLN A 62 -5.53 3.03 -1.96
N LEU A 63 -6.36 1.98 -2.05
CA LEU A 63 -6.48 0.99 -0.98
C LEU A 63 -5.14 0.31 -0.67
N PHE A 64 -4.38 -0.04 -1.71
CA PHE A 64 -3.04 -0.59 -1.55
C PHE A 64 -2.06 0.41 -0.93
N ALA A 65 -2.05 1.65 -1.42
CA ALA A 65 -1.18 2.72 -0.91
C ALA A 65 -1.47 3.04 0.56
N ILE A 66 -2.74 3.19 0.94
CA ILE A 66 -3.17 3.45 2.32
C ILE A 66 -2.74 2.32 3.24
N SER A 67 -2.94 1.06 2.81
CA SER A 67 -2.54 -0.11 3.62
C SER A 67 -1.04 -0.12 3.89
N CYS A 68 -0.23 0.13 2.87
CA CYS A 68 1.23 0.21 3.01
C CYS A 68 1.67 1.37 3.91
N ASN A 69 1.05 2.54 3.77
CA ASN A 69 1.35 3.72 4.59
C ASN A 69 1.01 3.48 6.07
N ASN A 70 -0.14 2.89 6.35
CA ASN A 70 -0.57 2.57 7.71
C ASN A 70 0.39 1.57 8.37
N ILE A 71 0.79 0.52 7.65
CA ILE A 71 1.80 -0.44 8.12
C ILE A 71 3.14 0.29 8.34
N ALA A 72 3.54 1.19 7.44
CA ALA A 72 4.79 1.92 7.56
C ALA A 72 4.86 2.79 8.82
N PHE A 73 3.81 3.56 9.09
CA PHE A 73 3.74 4.41 10.27
C PHE A 73 3.57 3.60 11.56
N THR A 74 2.91 2.44 11.50
CA THR A 74 2.87 1.50 12.64
C THR A 74 4.26 0.95 12.97
N TYR A 75 5.04 0.56 11.95
CA TYR A 75 6.43 0.18 12.18
C TYR A 75 7.29 1.32 12.73
N GLU A 76 7.02 2.57 12.35
CA GLU A 76 7.71 3.73 12.90
C GLU A 76 7.43 3.92 14.39
N GLU A 77 6.18 3.81 14.81
CA GLU A 77 5.80 3.86 16.23
C GLU A 77 6.52 2.78 17.03
N MET A 78 6.58 1.55 16.47
CA MET A 78 7.32 0.41 17.02
C MET A 78 8.86 0.51 16.87
N LYS A 79 9.38 1.64 16.39
CA LYS A 79 10.83 1.90 16.15
C LYS A 79 11.48 0.97 15.10
N MET A 80 10.70 0.23 14.32
CA MET A 80 11.12 -0.65 13.24
C MET A 80 11.24 0.10 11.90
N LYS A 81 11.93 1.25 11.91
CA LYS A 81 11.92 2.26 10.84
C LYS A 81 12.26 1.71 9.45
N LYS A 82 13.22 0.78 9.37
CA LYS A 82 13.62 0.11 8.11
C LYS A 82 12.46 -0.68 7.49
N LYS A 83 11.63 -1.36 8.29
CA LYS A 83 10.46 -2.10 7.80
C LYS A 83 9.42 -1.14 7.23
N GLY A 84 9.15 -0.02 7.91
CA GLY A 84 8.23 0.98 7.36
C GLY A 84 8.73 1.62 6.07
N SER A 85 10.03 1.89 5.97
CA SER A 85 10.64 2.36 4.72
C SER A 85 10.45 1.37 3.57
N LYS A 86 10.60 0.06 3.81
CA LYS A 86 10.32 -0.98 2.81
C LYS A 86 8.87 -0.91 2.32
N MET A 87 7.90 -0.73 3.22
CA MET A 87 6.48 -0.64 2.83
C MET A 87 6.20 0.55 1.93
N LEU A 88 6.79 1.73 2.18
CA LEU A 88 6.62 2.89 1.31
C LEU A 88 7.24 2.67 -0.09
N LYS A 89 8.39 1.98 -0.16
CA LYS A 89 8.96 1.59 -1.45
C LYS A 89 8.06 0.65 -2.24
N ARG A 90 7.34 -0.27 -1.57
CA ARG A 90 6.37 -1.17 -2.24
C ARG A 90 5.29 -0.40 -2.97
N VAL A 91 4.82 0.74 -2.44
CA VAL A 91 3.86 1.60 -3.13
C VAL A 91 4.46 2.15 -4.43
N ILE A 92 5.69 2.66 -4.37
CA ILE A 92 6.39 3.19 -5.55
C ILE A 92 6.58 2.09 -6.60
N TYR A 93 7.05 0.90 -6.21
CA TYR A 93 7.23 -0.22 -7.15
C TYR A 93 5.91 -0.66 -7.77
N PHE A 94 4.85 -0.80 -6.96
CA PHE A 94 3.52 -1.16 -7.44
C PHE A 94 3.02 -0.17 -8.51
N LEU A 95 3.16 1.14 -8.25
CA LEU A 95 2.74 2.18 -9.19
C LEU A 95 3.58 2.20 -10.48
N LEU A 96 4.89 1.97 -10.39
CA LEU A 96 5.76 1.85 -11.55
C LEU A 96 5.40 0.64 -12.42
N THR A 97 5.07 -0.50 -11.80
CA THR A 97 4.58 -1.69 -12.52
C THR A 97 3.22 -1.41 -13.16
N LEU A 98 2.32 -0.73 -12.45
CA LEU A 98 0.97 -0.44 -12.95
C LEU A 98 0.97 0.59 -14.09
N GLY A 99 1.92 1.53 -14.10
CA GLY A 99 2.07 2.50 -15.19
C GLY A 99 2.43 1.87 -16.55
N GLY A 100 2.88 0.61 -16.57
CA GLY A 100 3.04 -0.18 -17.79
C GLY A 100 1.74 -0.84 -18.30
N ASN A 101 0.62 -0.72 -17.58
CA ASN A 101 -0.65 -1.36 -17.90
C ASN A 101 -1.64 -0.35 -18.49
N SER A 102 -2.07 -0.57 -19.74
CA SER A 102 -2.98 0.32 -20.47
C SER A 102 -4.42 0.38 -19.94
N THR A 103 -4.79 -0.49 -19.00
CA THR A 103 -6.14 -0.51 -18.40
C THR A 103 -6.36 0.52 -17.29
N VAL A 104 -5.30 1.17 -16.82
CA VAL A 104 -5.35 2.15 -15.73
C VAL A 104 -4.93 3.51 -16.26
N ASN A 105 -5.57 4.57 -15.76
CA ASN A 105 -5.30 5.93 -16.21
C ASN A 105 -3.87 6.34 -15.85
N SER A 106 -3.05 6.61 -16.86
CA SER A 106 -1.64 7.02 -16.69
C SER A 106 -1.48 8.27 -15.82
N ASP A 107 -2.38 9.26 -15.95
CA ASP A 107 -2.31 10.52 -15.20
C ASP A 107 -2.59 10.31 -13.70
N GLU A 108 -3.51 9.39 -13.38
CA GLU A 108 -3.78 8.96 -12.01
C GLU A 108 -2.55 8.29 -11.41
N ILE A 109 -1.92 7.36 -12.15
CA ILE A 109 -0.70 6.68 -11.69
C ILE A 109 0.44 7.65 -11.47
N GLN A 110 0.65 8.63 -12.35
CA GLN A 110 1.70 9.64 -12.17
C GLN A 110 1.45 10.51 -10.93
N SER A 111 0.20 10.89 -10.68
CA SER A 111 -0.19 11.66 -9.50
C SER A 111 0.07 10.90 -8.21
N GLU A 112 -0.38 9.63 -8.15
CA GLU A 112 -0.13 8.74 -7.01
C GLU A 112 1.37 8.47 -6.81
N LEU A 113 2.14 8.34 -7.90
CA LEU A 113 3.58 8.10 -7.82
C LEU A 113 4.32 9.29 -7.22
N LYS A 114 3.89 10.52 -7.53
CA LYS A 114 4.41 11.74 -6.91
C LYS A 114 4.15 11.74 -5.41
N ILE A 115 2.93 11.41 -4.99
CA ILE A 115 2.54 11.32 -3.57
C ILE A 115 3.36 10.24 -2.86
N ALA A 116 3.47 9.04 -3.44
CA ALA A 116 4.22 7.93 -2.86
C ALA A 116 5.71 8.28 -2.66
N ARG A 117 6.33 8.94 -3.63
CA ARG A 117 7.73 9.41 -3.53
C ARG A 117 7.91 10.48 -2.45
N LEU A 118 6.97 11.41 -2.33
CA LEU A 118 7.00 12.43 -1.27
C LEU A 118 6.89 11.78 0.12
N ASN A 119 5.93 10.86 0.31
CA ASN A 119 5.76 10.13 1.56
C ASN A 119 7.02 9.33 1.93
N TYR A 120 7.60 8.61 0.97
CA TYR A 120 8.85 7.87 1.19
C TYR A 120 10.02 8.79 1.58
N THR A 121 10.18 9.90 0.87
CA THR A 121 11.28 10.84 1.10
C THR A 121 11.16 11.52 2.47
N ASP A 122 9.96 11.99 2.83
CA ASP A 122 9.70 12.57 4.15
C ASP A 122 9.95 11.57 5.28
N TYR A 123 9.38 10.37 5.14
CA TYR A 123 9.57 9.29 6.10
C TYR A 123 11.05 8.93 6.28
N ALA A 124 11.80 8.79 5.18
CA ALA A 124 13.22 8.47 5.25
C ALA A 124 14.01 9.58 5.94
N LYS A 125 13.74 10.85 5.59
CA LYS A 125 14.39 12.02 6.20
C LYS A 125 14.16 12.08 7.70
N ARG A 126 12.90 12.03 8.17
CA ARG A 126 12.58 12.11 9.61
C ARG A 126 13.13 10.93 10.41
N ASN A 127 13.31 9.78 9.76
CA ASN A 127 13.86 8.56 10.36
C ASN A 127 15.37 8.40 10.19
N ARG A 128 16.08 9.39 9.62
CA ARG A 128 17.53 9.36 9.36
C ARG A 128 17.96 8.14 8.53
N LEU A 129 17.11 7.76 7.57
CA LEU A 129 17.39 6.69 6.62
C LEU A 129 17.91 7.30 5.31
N GLN A 130 18.74 6.54 4.61
CA GLN A 130 19.16 6.93 3.26
C GLN A 130 17.98 6.80 2.29
N THR A 131 17.76 7.87 1.53
CA THR A 131 16.81 7.90 0.42
C THR A 131 17.43 7.29 -0.82
N GLN A 132 16.65 6.49 -1.55
CA GLN A 132 17.03 5.99 -2.87
C GLN A 132 16.16 6.68 -3.93
N ASN A 133 16.76 7.08 -5.05
CA ASN A 133 15.99 7.63 -6.16
C ASN A 133 15.33 6.51 -6.96
N ILE A 134 14.12 6.13 -6.57
CA ILE A 134 13.37 5.02 -7.19
C ILE A 134 12.62 5.54 -8.42
N THR A 135 13.25 5.33 -9.58
CA THR A 135 12.73 5.74 -10.89
C THR A 135 12.29 4.57 -11.77
N LYS A 136 12.73 3.35 -11.44
CA LYS A 136 12.43 2.12 -12.18
C LYS A 136 12.12 0.98 -11.21
N VAL A 137 11.36 0.01 -11.72
CA VAL A 137 11.15 -1.27 -11.06
C VAL A 137 12.49 -2.01 -11.05
N PRO A 138 12.97 -2.51 -9.90
CA PRO A 138 14.21 -3.26 -9.83
C PRO A 138 14.00 -4.67 -10.40
N GLU A 139 15.08 -5.30 -10.87
CA GLU A 139 15.04 -6.60 -11.56
C GLU A 139 14.53 -7.75 -10.65
N ASP A 140 14.60 -7.58 -9.33
CA ASP A 140 14.21 -8.49 -8.25
C ASP A 140 12.82 -8.18 -7.66
N LEU A 141 11.88 -7.67 -8.47
CA LEU A 141 10.55 -7.23 -8.05
C LEU A 141 9.78 -8.21 -7.16
N GLU A 142 9.94 -9.53 -7.38
CA GLU A 142 9.29 -10.56 -6.56
C GLU A 142 9.68 -10.41 -5.09
N GLU A 143 10.95 -10.16 -4.76
CA GLU A 143 11.41 -10.00 -3.38
C GLU A 143 10.77 -8.78 -2.68
N HIS A 144 10.41 -7.76 -3.45
CA HIS A 144 9.77 -6.54 -2.95
C HIS A 144 8.24 -6.63 -2.86
N LEU A 145 7.59 -7.42 -3.71
CA LEU A 145 6.13 -7.55 -3.72
C LEU A 145 5.60 -8.78 -2.99
N THR A 146 6.40 -9.82 -2.78
CA THR A 146 5.94 -11.09 -2.16
C THR A 146 6.21 -11.21 -0.66
N PHE A 147 7.17 -10.48 -0.08
CA PHE A 147 7.50 -10.64 1.34
C PHE A 147 6.67 -9.71 2.25
N ILE A 148 5.69 -10.30 2.94
CA ILE A 148 5.36 -9.91 4.31
C ILE A 148 6.24 -10.81 5.18
N ASP A 149 6.91 -10.24 6.19
CA ASP A 149 7.66 -11.03 7.17
C ASP A 149 6.84 -12.21 7.70
#